data_AF-A0A7V9BLD2-F1
#
_entry.id   AF-A0A7V9BLD2-F1
#
_cell.length_a   1.000
_cell.length_b   1.000
_cell.length_c   1.000
_cell.angle_alpha   90.00
_cell.angle_beta   90.00
_cell.angle_gamma   90.00
#
_symmetry.space_group_name_H-M   'P 1'
#
loop_
_entity.id
_entity.type
_entity.pdbx_description
1 polymer ?
#
loop_
_entity_poly.entity_id
_entity_poly.type
_entity_poly.pdbx_seq_one_letter_code
_entity_poly.pdbx_strand_id
1 'polypeptide(L)' 'MRRSLRREIRFLRVYAVTSSVILVVLCTAAFRQTATAKFDELTVGRINVVDANGALRLVLSNKDRMHPGMMGGK' A
#
# COMPACT_ATOMS: atom_id res chain seq x y z
N MET A 1 18.99 17.59 -44.34
CA MET A 1 19.34 16.39 -43.55
C MET A 1 19.75 16.65 -42.09
N ARG A 2 20.64 17.60 -41.74
CA ARG A 2 21.14 17.78 -40.34
C ARG A 2 20.14 18.35 -39.31
N ARG A 3 18.99 18.90 -39.72
CA ARG A 3 17.97 19.49 -38.81
C ARG A 3 16.98 18.46 -38.27
N SER A 4 16.66 17.40 -39.02
CA SER A 4 15.77 16.33 -38.59
C SER A 4 16.40 15.49 -37.48
N LEU A 5 17.67 15.12 -37.64
CA LEU A 5 18.44 14.37 -36.63
C LEU A 5 18.45 15.06 -35.26
N ARG A 6 18.61 16.39 -35.23
CA ARG A 6 18.58 17.15 -33.96
C ARG A 6 17.20 17.17 -33.30
N ARG A 7 16.11 17.09 -34.07
CA ARG A 7 14.76 16.98 -33.52
C ARG A 7 14.48 15.58 -33.01
N GLU A 8 14.85 14.53 -33.73
CA GLU A 8 14.72 13.14 -33.27
C GLU A 8 15.50 12.88 -32.00
N ILE A 9 16.76 13.34 -31.92
CA ILE A 9 17.57 13.21 -30.69
C ILE A 9 16.90 13.97 -29.52
N ARG A 10 16.29 15.13 -29.79
CA ARG A 10 15.58 15.89 -28.76
C ARG A 10 14.30 15.18 -28.30
N PHE A 11 13.55 14.57 -29.22
CA PHE A 11 12.39 13.72 -28.90
C PHE A 11 12.81 12.48 -28.09
N LEU A 12 13.84 11.76 -28.53
CA LEU A 12 14.38 10.61 -27.80
C LEU A 12 14.86 11.00 -26.40
N ARG A 13 15.51 12.17 -26.26
CA ARG A 13 15.96 12.66 -24.96
C ARG A 13 14.79 13.00 -24.04
N VAL A 14 13.74 13.64 -24.55
CA VAL A 14 12.52 13.92 -23.77
C VAL A 14 11.83 12.61 -23.37
N TYR A 15 11.72 11.64 -24.29
CA TYR A 15 11.14 10.34 -24.01
C TYR A 15 11.93 9.59 -22.94
N ALA A 16 13.26 9.52 -23.08
CA ALA A 16 14.14 8.88 -22.10
C ALA A 16 13.99 9.53 -20.72
N VAL A 17 14.08 10.86 -20.64
CA VAL A 17 13.89 11.59 -19.37
C VAL A 17 12.52 11.33 -18.76
N THR A 18 11.45 11.37 -19.57
CA THR A 18 10.08 11.13 -19.09
C THR A 18 9.94 9.70 -18.56
N SER A 19 10.45 8.71 -19.28
CA SER A 19 10.43 7.31 -18.86
C SER A 19 11.23 7.09 -17.58
N SER A 20 12.41 7.69 -17.44
CA SER A 20 13.22 7.62 -16.22
C SER A 20 12.51 8.26 -15.03
N VAL A 21 11.88 9.42 -15.19
CA VAL A 21 11.10 10.08 -14.14
C VAL A 21 9.94 9.19 -13.69
N ILE A 22 9.18 8.62 -14.63
CA ILE A 22 8.09 7.69 -14.32
C ILE A 22 8.62 6.49 -13.52
N LEU A 23 9.74 5.91 -13.95
CA LEU A 23 10.35 4.75 -13.29
C LEU A 23 10.78 5.09 -11.85
N VAL A 24 11.42 6.25 -11.64
CA VAL A 24 11.80 6.73 -10.30
C VAL A 24 10.57 6.95 -9.42
N VAL A 25 9.49 7.54 -9.96
CA VAL A 25 8.23 7.74 -9.22
C VAL A 25 7.62 6.39 -8.83
N LEU A 26 7.58 5.41 -9.74
CA LEU A 26 7.06 4.08 -9.44
C LEU A 26 7.91 3.34 -8.40
N CYS A 27 9.24 3.38 -8.53
CA CYS A 27 10.15 2.80 -7.55
C CYS A 27 9.93 3.42 -6.16
N THR A 28 9.91 4.74 -6.07
CA THR A 28 9.72 5.42 -4.77
C THR A 28 8.33 5.19 -4.19
N ALA A 29 7.28 5.11 -5.02
CA ALA A 29 5.93 4.76 -4.58
C ALA A 29 5.85 3.34 -4.00
N ALA A 30 6.54 2.36 -4.60
CA ALA A 30 6.56 0.98 -4.11
C ALA A 30 7.18 0.84 -2.71
N PHE A 31 8.11 1.73 -2.34
CA PHE A 31 8.72 1.75 -1.00
C PHE A 31 7.98 2.64 0.00
N ARG A 32 6.85 3.29 -0.36
CA ARG A 32 6.06 4.03 0.62
C ARG A 32 5.36 3.02 1.53
N GLN A 33 5.91 2.85 2.73
CA GLN A 33 5.29 2.08 3.80
C GLN A 33 3.88 2.61 4.08
N THR A 34 2.93 1.70 4.27
CA THR A 34 1.53 2.02 4.61
C THR A 34 1.52 2.97 5.80
N ALA A 35 1.16 4.23 5.56
CA ALA A 35 1.09 5.23 6.63
C ALA A 35 0.14 4.71 7.71
N THR A 36 0.47 4.95 8.98
CA THR A 36 -0.39 4.59 10.11
C THR A 36 -1.71 5.33 9.96
N ALA A 37 -2.76 4.60 9.59
CA ALA A 37 -4.08 5.20 9.40
C ALA A 37 -4.66 5.58 10.76
N LYS A 38 -5.02 6.86 10.92
CA LYS A 38 -5.75 7.36 12.08
C LYS A 38 -7.21 7.57 11.66
N PHE A 39 -8.12 7.00 12.44
CA PHE A 39 -9.56 7.11 12.23
C PHE A 39 -10.17 7.76 13.47
N ASP A 40 -11.09 8.70 13.28
CA ASP A 40 -11.87 9.30 14.36
C ASP A 40 -13.04 8.39 14.75
N GLU A 41 -13.70 7.80 13.75
CA GLU A 41 -14.75 6.79 13.92
C GLU A 41 -14.56 5.65 12.90
N LEU A 42 -14.74 4.40 13.34
CA LEU A 42 -14.64 3.21 12.50
C LEU A 42 -15.80 2.24 12.75
N THR A 43 -16.80 2.26 11.87
CA THR A 43 -18.00 1.42 11.96
C THR A 43 -17.84 0.14 11.13
N VAL A 44 -17.50 -0.97 11.80
CA VAL A 44 -17.24 -2.27 11.16
C VAL A 44 -17.74 -3.44 12.01
N GLY A 45 -18.08 -4.56 11.36
CA GLY A 45 -18.60 -5.75 12.06
C GLY A 45 -17.52 -6.65 12.69
N ARG A 46 -16.27 -6.61 12.21
CA ARG A 46 -15.12 -7.36 12.74
C ARG A 46 -13.80 -6.68 12.40
N ILE A 47 -12.93 -6.52 13.39
CA ILE A 47 -11.56 -6.02 13.27
C ILE A 47 -10.62 -7.13 13.72
N ASN A 48 -9.58 -7.40 12.92
CA ASN A 48 -8.49 -8.30 13.28
C ASN A 48 -7.22 -7.46 13.47
N VAL A 49 -6.63 -7.50 14.67
CA VAL A 49 -5.29 -6.93 14.92
C VAL A 49 -4.28 -8.04 14.72
N VAL A 50 -3.42 -7.86 13.72
CA VAL A 50 -2.35 -8.80 13.39
C VAL A 50 -1.00 -8.21 13.76
N ASP A 51 -0.10 -9.07 14.21
CA ASP A 51 1.28 -8.71 14.49
C ASP A 51 2.07 -8.48 13.19
N ALA A 52 3.27 -7.92 13.30
CA ALA A 52 4.19 -7.75 12.17
C ALA A 52 4.48 -9.09 11.44
N ASN A 53 4.41 -10.21 12.17
CA ASN A 53 4.62 -11.56 11.64
C ASN A 53 3.34 -12.19 11.03
N GLY A 54 2.23 -11.44 10.92
CA GLY A 54 0.95 -11.91 10.41
C GLY A 54 0.13 -12.75 11.39
N ALA A 55 0.62 -12.99 12.60
CA ALA A 55 -0.10 -13.70 13.64
C ALA A 55 -1.25 -12.86 14.20
N LEU A 56 -2.43 -13.46 14.35
CA LEU A 56 -3.60 -12.80 14.92
C LEU A 56 -3.42 -12.59 16.43
N ARG A 57 -3.46 -11.32 16.88
CA ARG A 57 -3.30 -10.95 18.29
C ARG A 57 -4.61 -10.63 18.98
N LEU A 58 -5.54 -10.01 18.27
CA LEU A 58 -6.85 -9.63 18.80
C LEU A 58 -7.90 -9.68 17.70
N VAL A 59 -9.12 -10.09 18.04
CA VAL A 59 -10.30 -9.96 17.20
C VAL A 59 -11.35 -9.19 17.98
N LEU A 60 -11.80 -8.06 17.47
CA LEU A 60 -13.00 -7.38 17.94
C LEU A 60 -14.12 -7.72 16.97
N SER A 61 -15.22 -8.32 17.44
CA SER A 61 -16.36 -8.67 16.57
C SER A 61 -17.67 -8.44 17.29
N ASN A 62 -18.73 -8.22 16.51
CA ASN A 62 -20.09 -8.17 17.05
C ASN A 62 -20.48 -9.50 17.72
N LYS A 63 -21.44 -9.45 18.64
CA LYS A 63 -21.93 -10.56 19.47
C LYS A 63 -22.27 -11.82 18.66
N ASP A 64 -22.86 -11.66 17.47
CA ASP A 64 -23.26 -12.78 16.60
C ASP A 64 -22.08 -13.52 15.94
N ARG A 65 -20.90 -12.88 15.87
CA ARG A 65 -19.69 -13.44 15.24
C ARG A 65 -18.55 -13.63 16.25
N MET A 66 -18.81 -13.37 17.53
CA MET A 66 -17.89 -13.67 18.61
C MET A 66 -17.84 -15.19 18.78
N HIS A 67 -16.65 -15.78 18.77
CA HIS A 67 -16.49 -17.16 19.16
C HIS A 67 -16.99 -17.32 20.61
N PRO A 68 -17.73 -18.40 20.95
CA PRO A 68 -18.11 -18.65 22.33
C PRO A 68 -16.84 -18.67 23.17
N GLY A 69 -16.74 -17.73 24.11
CA GLY A 69 -15.57 -17.63 24.97
C GLY A 69 -15.38 -18.97 25.69
N MET A 70 -14.17 -19.51 25.66
CA MET A 70 -13.78 -20.62 26.52
C MET A 70 -13.84 -20.13 27.98
N MET A 71 -15.02 -20.19 28.59
CA MET A 71 -15.23 -20.10 30.03
C MET A 71 -14.84 -21.46 30.63
N GLY A 72 -13.55 -21.68 30.84
CA GLY A 72 -13.10 -22.94 31.40
C GLY A 72 -11.60 -23.12 31.30
N GLY A 73 -10.87 -22.44 32.18
CA GLY A 73 -9.51 -22.84 32.51
C GLY A 73 -9.52 -24.17 33.27
N LYS A 74 -9.52 -25.28 32.53
CA LYS A 74 -8.91 -26.55 32.94
C LYS A 74 -8.18 -27.13 31.73
#